data_AF-A0A1F3WT24-F1
#
_entry.id   AF-A0A1F3WT24-F1
#
_cell.length_a   1.000
_cell.length_b   1.000
_cell.length_c   1.000
_cell.angle_alpha   90.00
_cell.angle_beta   90.00
_cell.angle_gamma   90.00
#
_symmetry.space_group_name_H-M   'P 1'
#
loop_
_entity.id
_entity.type
_entity.pdbx_description
1 polymer ?
#
loop_
_entity_poly.entity_id
_entity_poly.type
_entity_poly.pdbx_seq_one_letter_code
_entity_poly.pdbx_strand_id
1 'polypeptide(L)'
;MSYSFTEKKRIRKSFAKRVGALPVPFLLSTQLESFAAFLQAYTPPEQRKNDGLQAAFNGIFPIHSHSKNARLDFVSYQLGMPLFDVKECRQRGLTYASPLRARVRLTIMDKEASKKAVKEGVSKADADAALKQLIEAGASAELK
;
A
#
# COMPACT_ATOMS: atom_id res chain seq x y z
N MET A 1 11.29 28.41 -34.82
CA MET A 1 11.46 27.35 -33.80
C MET A 1 12.83 27.53 -33.17
N SER A 2 12.88 27.76 -31.85
CA SER A 2 14.16 27.77 -31.13
C SER A 2 14.56 26.33 -30.86
N TYR A 3 15.67 25.88 -31.44
CA TYR A 3 16.22 24.54 -31.21
C TYR A 3 16.83 24.44 -29.81
N SER A 4 16.68 23.28 -29.17
CA SER A 4 17.39 22.94 -27.95
C SER A 4 18.91 22.81 -28.20
N PHE A 5 19.71 22.86 -27.14
CA PHE A 5 21.18 22.77 -27.26
C PHE A 5 21.63 21.48 -27.97
N THR A 6 20.95 20.35 -27.73
CA THR A 6 21.27 19.07 -28.35
C THR A 6 20.75 18.97 -29.80
N GLU A 7 19.60 19.56 -30.10
CA GLU A 7 19.05 19.61 -31.46
C GLU A 7 19.92 20.43 -32.42
N LYS A 8 20.56 21.50 -31.93
CA LYS A 8 21.50 22.31 -32.72
C LYS A 8 22.71 21.51 -33.21
N LYS A 9 23.14 20.48 -32.47
CA LYS A 9 24.31 19.65 -32.85
C LYS A 9 24.04 18.78 -34.07
N ARG A 10 22.80 18.35 -34.30
CA ARG A 10 22.40 17.54 -35.45
C ARG A 10 20.92 17.75 -35.79
N ILE A 11 20.68 18.55 -36.81
CA ILE A 11 19.32 18.91 -37.24
C ILE A 11 18.70 17.76 -38.04
N ARG A 12 17.55 17.26 -37.60
CA ARG A 12 16.72 16.31 -38.35
C ARG A 12 15.64 17.06 -39.12
N LYS A 13 15.72 17.07 -40.46
CA LYS A 13 14.68 17.68 -41.31
C LYS A 13 13.40 16.84 -41.26
N SER A 14 12.26 17.49 -40.96
CA SER A 14 10.93 16.88 -40.98
C SER A 14 10.18 17.29 -42.25
N PHE A 15 9.47 16.36 -42.90
CA PHE A 15 8.61 16.61 -44.06
C PHE A 15 7.12 16.53 -43.70
N ALA A 16 6.78 16.51 -42.41
CA ALA A 16 5.41 16.40 -41.95
C ALA A 16 4.57 17.58 -42.45
N LYS A 17 3.45 17.27 -43.14
CA LYS A 17 2.52 18.28 -43.67
C LYS A 17 1.47 18.72 -42.64
N ARG A 18 1.25 17.91 -41.60
CA ARG A 18 0.34 18.20 -40.49
C ARG A 18 1.15 18.41 -39.21
N VAL A 19 0.76 19.40 -38.43
CA VAL A 19 1.31 19.63 -37.09
C VAL A 19 0.57 18.70 -36.13
N GLY A 20 1.27 18.13 -35.15
CA GLY A 20 0.64 17.33 -34.10
C GLY A 20 -0.40 18.16 -33.36
N ALA A 21 -1.65 17.69 -33.31
CA ALA A 21 -2.74 18.41 -32.65
C ALA A 21 -2.58 18.47 -31.12
N LEU A 22 -1.94 17.44 -30.55
CA LEU A 22 -1.63 17.32 -29.13
C LEU A 22 -0.17 16.91 -28.96
N PRO A 23 0.50 17.39 -27.90
CA PRO A 23 1.83 16.92 -27.56
C PRO A 23 1.79 15.43 -27.20
N VAL A 24 2.90 14.74 -27.46
CA VAL A 24 3.05 13.35 -27.05
C VAL A 24 3.04 13.31 -25.52
N PRO A 25 2.17 12.50 -24.89
CA PRO A 25 2.14 12.39 -23.44
C PRO A 25 3.38 11.70 -22.91
N PHE A 26 3.59 11.75 -21.59
CA PHE A 26 4.66 11.02 -20.95
C PHE A 26 4.39 9.51 -21.06
N LEU A 27 5.19 8.80 -21.86
CA LEU A 27 4.91 7.41 -22.26
C LEU A 27 4.94 6.39 -21.12
N LEU A 28 5.50 6.75 -19.97
CA LEU A 28 5.56 5.90 -18.77
C LEU A 28 4.50 6.28 -17.73
N SER A 29 3.59 7.21 -18.06
CA SER A 29 2.59 7.73 -17.11
C SER A 29 1.74 6.62 -16.53
N THR A 30 1.20 5.71 -17.36
CA THR A 30 0.33 4.62 -16.91
C THR A 30 0.99 3.75 -15.84
N GLN A 31 2.26 3.42 -16.00
CA GLN A 31 2.98 2.56 -15.05
C GLN A 31 3.23 3.29 -13.72
N LEU A 32 3.68 4.55 -13.79
CA LEU A 32 3.95 5.34 -12.59
C LEU A 32 2.67 5.68 -11.84
N GLU A 33 1.63 6.12 -12.55
CA GLU A 33 0.36 6.55 -11.97
C GLU A 33 -0.38 5.36 -11.36
N SER A 34 -0.43 4.21 -12.03
CA SER A 34 -1.06 3.00 -11.50
C SER A 34 -0.40 2.54 -10.20
N PHE A 35 0.94 2.48 -10.18
CA PHE A 35 1.67 2.06 -8.98
C PHE A 35 1.56 3.09 -7.84
N ALA A 36 1.62 4.38 -8.16
CA ALA A 36 1.41 5.45 -7.18
C ALA A 36 0.00 5.42 -6.57
N ALA A 37 -1.02 5.17 -7.41
CA ALA A 37 -2.41 5.03 -6.96
C ALA A 37 -2.60 3.78 -6.09
N PHE A 38 -1.94 2.68 -6.41
CA PHE A 38 -1.99 1.46 -5.59
C PHE A 38 -1.39 1.68 -4.19
N LEU A 39 -0.22 2.34 -4.12
CA LEU A 39 0.51 2.54 -2.86
C LEU A 39 0.00 3.69 -2.00
N GLN A 40 -0.44 4.79 -2.62
CA GLN A 40 -0.77 6.07 -1.97
C GLN A 40 0.32 6.54 -0.97
N ALA A 41 1.59 6.31 -1.32
CA ALA A 41 2.72 6.41 -0.39
C ALA A 41 2.90 7.80 0.25
N TYR A 42 2.57 8.86 -0.50
CA TYR A 42 2.73 10.25 -0.06
C TYR A 42 1.42 10.89 0.45
N THR A 43 0.36 10.09 0.60
CA THR A 43 -0.94 10.57 1.08
C THR A 43 -1.08 10.26 2.57
N PRO A 44 -1.41 11.26 3.42
CA PRO A 44 -1.62 11.02 4.84
C PRO A 44 -2.82 10.07 5.03
N PRO A 45 -2.82 9.20 6.06
CA PRO A 45 -3.82 8.15 6.23
C PRO A 45 -5.28 8.65 6.16
N GLU A 46 -5.56 9.83 6.68
CA GLU A 46 -6.90 10.43 6.73
C GLU A 46 -7.45 10.86 5.36
N GLN A 47 -6.56 11.15 4.40
CA GLN A 47 -6.93 11.60 3.06
C GLN A 47 -6.79 10.49 2.01
N ARG A 48 -6.47 9.26 2.42
CA ARG A 48 -6.34 8.14 1.50
C ARG A 48 -7.69 7.76 0.91
N LYS A 49 -7.69 7.56 -0.40
CA LYS A 49 -8.85 7.03 -1.11
C LYS A 49 -8.98 5.55 -0.82
N ASN A 50 -10.20 5.02 -0.91
CA ASN A 50 -10.45 3.59 -0.76
C ASN A 50 -10.06 2.81 -2.01
N ASP A 51 -8.78 2.86 -2.39
CA ASP A 51 -8.19 2.23 -3.57
C ASP A 51 -6.88 1.52 -3.21
N GLY A 52 -6.48 0.53 -4.01
CA GLY A 52 -5.19 -0.16 -3.85
C GLY A 52 -5.03 -0.85 -2.49
N LEU A 53 -3.95 -0.55 -1.77
CA LEU A 53 -3.69 -1.10 -0.44
C LEU A 53 -4.78 -0.75 0.58
N GLN A 54 -5.30 0.47 0.53
CA GLN A 54 -6.36 0.91 1.46
C GLN A 54 -7.64 0.09 1.24
N ALA A 55 -8.03 -0.12 -0.02
CA ALA A 55 -9.17 -0.97 -0.38
C ALA A 55 -8.97 -2.42 0.06
N ALA A 56 -7.77 -2.97 -0.17
CA ALA A 56 -7.45 -4.33 0.22
C ALA A 56 -7.57 -4.54 1.74
N PHE A 57 -7.05 -3.61 2.55
CA PHE A 57 -7.22 -3.68 4.00
C PHE A 57 -8.68 -3.52 4.42
N ASN A 58 -9.40 -2.55 3.86
CA ASN A 58 -10.81 -2.34 4.17
C ASN A 58 -11.71 -3.51 3.74
N GLY A 59 -11.32 -4.28 2.71
CA GLY A 59 -12.05 -5.46 2.26
C GLY A 59 -11.88 -6.68 3.16
N ILE A 60 -10.76 -6.77 3.89
CA ILE A 60 -10.46 -7.89 4.79
C ILE A 60 -10.88 -7.58 6.23
N PHE A 61 -10.81 -6.32 6.64
CA PHE A 61 -11.14 -5.88 8.00
C PHE A 61 -12.57 -5.34 8.10
N PRO A 62 -13.29 -5.58 9.20
CA PRO A 62 -12.83 -6.18 10.46
C PRO A 62 -12.80 -7.72 10.46
N ILE A 63 -11.80 -8.30 11.13
CA ILE A 63 -11.71 -9.76 11.32
C ILE A 63 -12.29 -10.10 12.70
N HIS A 64 -13.20 -11.07 12.74
CA HIS A 64 -13.80 -11.56 13.98
C HIS A 64 -13.23 -12.93 14.37
N SER A 65 -13.05 -13.15 15.69
CA SER A 65 -12.82 -14.50 16.20
C SER A 65 -14.09 -15.34 16.08
N HIS A 66 -13.93 -16.65 15.88
CA HIS A 66 -15.05 -17.60 15.83
C HIS A 66 -15.94 -17.59 17.06
N SER A 67 -15.32 -17.47 18.24
CA SER A 67 -16.05 -17.35 19.50
C SER A 67 -16.75 -16.01 19.66
N LYS A 68 -16.53 -15.06 18.73
CA LYS A 68 -16.95 -13.66 18.78
C LYS A 68 -16.43 -12.89 20.00
N ASN A 69 -15.43 -13.43 20.69
CA ASN A 69 -14.84 -12.80 21.88
C ASN A 69 -13.71 -11.82 21.55
N ALA A 70 -13.31 -11.70 20.28
CA ALA A 70 -12.29 -10.75 19.84
C ALA A 70 -12.58 -10.24 18.43
N ARG A 71 -12.14 -9.00 18.16
CA ARG A 71 -12.27 -8.29 16.89
C ARG A 71 -10.97 -7.56 16.57
N LEU A 72 -10.49 -7.72 15.34
CA LEU A 72 -9.33 -7.02 14.79
C LEU A 72 -9.81 -5.91 13.84
N ASP A 73 -9.40 -4.68 14.09
CA ASP A 73 -9.72 -3.51 13.27
C ASP A 73 -8.45 -2.93 12.63
N PHE A 74 -8.52 -2.62 11.35
CA PHE A 74 -7.47 -1.89 10.65
C PHE A 74 -7.55 -0.39 10.97
N VAL A 75 -6.42 0.22 11.31
CA VAL A 75 -6.33 1.66 11.64
C VAL A 75 -5.64 2.43 10.52
N SER A 76 -4.44 2.01 10.12
CA SER A 76 -3.66 2.67 9.05
C SER A 76 -2.49 1.81 8.61
N TYR A 77 -1.87 2.13 7.47
CA TYR A 77 -0.60 1.54 7.04
C TYR A 77 0.46 2.61 6.74
N GLN A 78 1.73 2.22 6.83
CA GLN A 78 2.88 3.05 6.49
C GLN A 78 3.88 2.23 5.68
N LEU A 79 4.42 2.83 4.62
CA LEU A 79 5.52 2.28 3.85
C LEU A 79 6.83 2.83 4.41
N GLY A 80 7.76 1.95 4.77
CA GLY A 80 9.08 2.35 5.24
C GLY A 80 10.01 2.71 4.09
N MET A 81 11.24 3.11 4.40
CA MET A 81 12.25 3.26 3.37
C MET A 81 12.81 1.89 2.96
N PRO A 82 13.13 1.68 1.67
CA PRO A 82 13.84 0.49 1.24
C PRO A 82 15.21 0.43 1.92
N LEU A 83 15.67 -0.79 2.24
CA LEU A 83 16.95 -0.99 2.95
C LEU A 83 18.17 -0.65 2.08
N PHE A 84 18.05 -0.81 0.76
CA PHE A 84 19.12 -0.64 -0.21
C PHE A 84 18.63 0.12 -1.43
N ASP A 85 19.54 0.79 -2.14
CA ASP A 85 19.23 1.46 -3.39
C ASP A 85 19.14 0.46 -4.56
N VAL A 86 18.53 0.88 -5.67
CA VAL A 86 18.32 0.06 -6.88
C VAL A 86 19.64 -0.52 -7.42
N LYS A 87 20.73 0.26 -7.39
CA LYS A 87 22.05 -0.21 -7.86
C LYS A 87 22.60 -1.35 -6.99
N GLU A 88 22.47 -1.22 -5.68
CA GLU A 88 22.94 -2.23 -4.72
C GLU A 88 22.10 -3.50 -4.81
N CYS A 89 20.77 -3.37 -4.91
CA CYS A 89 19.88 -4.51 -5.14
C CYS A 89 20.27 -5.27 -6.41
N ARG A 90 20.58 -4.58 -7.51
CA ARG A 90 21.01 -5.20 -8.76
C ARG A 90 22.35 -5.93 -8.62
N GLN A 91 23.32 -5.34 -7.92
CA GLN A 91 24.64 -5.97 -7.72
C GLN A 91 24.57 -7.21 -6.83
N ARG A 92 23.72 -7.18 -5.80
CA ARG A 92 23.59 -8.27 -4.83
C ARG A 92 22.54 -9.32 -5.23
N GLY A 93 21.82 -9.12 -6.34
CA GLY A 93 20.72 -9.99 -6.75
C GLY A 93 19.52 -9.96 -5.80
N LEU A 94 19.30 -8.84 -5.10
CA LEU A 94 18.20 -8.65 -4.16
C LEU A 94 17.00 -7.99 -4.83
N THR A 95 15.81 -8.18 -4.26
CA THR A 95 14.60 -7.45 -4.69
C THR A 95 14.56 -6.07 -4.06
N TYR A 96 14.35 -5.03 -4.87
CA TYR A 96 14.13 -3.68 -4.38
C TYR A 96 12.70 -3.56 -3.82
N ALA A 97 12.58 -3.47 -2.50
CA ALA A 97 11.30 -3.45 -1.80
C ALA A 97 11.32 -2.56 -0.56
N SER A 98 10.15 -2.02 -0.23
CA SER A 98 9.90 -1.25 1.00
C SER A 98 9.08 -2.09 1.99
N PRO A 99 9.35 -2.02 3.30
CA PRO A 99 8.55 -2.71 4.29
C PRO A 99 7.20 -2.02 4.50
N LEU A 100 6.11 -2.79 4.45
CA LEU A 100 4.76 -2.33 4.78
C LEU A 100 4.46 -2.60 6.27
N ARG A 101 4.09 -1.56 7.01
CA ARG A 101 3.71 -1.65 8.43
C ARG A 101 2.26 -1.24 8.61
N ALA A 102 1.40 -2.15 9.04
CA ALA A 102 0.01 -1.87 9.37
C ALA A 102 -0.16 -1.65 10.88
N ARG A 103 -0.94 -0.64 11.26
CA ARG A 103 -1.46 -0.41 12.61
C ARG A 103 -2.85 -1.01 12.70
N VAL A 104 -3.02 -1.86 13.70
CA VAL A 104 -4.21 -2.66 13.90
C VAL A 104 -4.61 -2.56 15.38
N ARG A 105 -5.90 -2.51 15.65
CA ARG A 105 -6.47 -2.46 17.00
C ARG A 105 -7.18 -3.79 17.29
N LEU A 106 -6.83 -4.43 18.40
CA LEU A 106 -7.52 -5.62 18.89
C LEU A 106 -8.50 -5.21 20.00
N THR A 107 -9.77 -5.56 19.82
CA THR A 107 -10.82 -5.38 20.82
C THR A 107 -11.22 -6.75 21.36
N ILE A 108 -11.04 -6.99 22.65
CA ILE A 108 -11.48 -8.21 23.33
C ILE A 108 -12.85 -7.93 23.96
N MET A 109 -13.84 -8.72 23.58
CA MET A 109 -15.21 -8.69 24.06
C MET A 109 -15.42 -9.94 24.92
N ASP A 110 -15.00 -9.87 26.17
CA ASP A 110 -15.28 -10.93 27.12
C ASP A 110 -16.74 -10.86 27.58
N LYS A 111 -17.46 -11.98 27.59
CA LYS A 111 -18.89 -12.02 27.96
C LYS A 111 -19.08 -11.98 29.48
N GLU A 112 -18.05 -12.26 30.27
CA GLU A 112 -18.11 -12.30 31.73
C GLU A 112 -17.57 -11.03 32.41
N ALA A 113 -16.75 -10.23 31.72
CA ALA A 113 -16.24 -8.97 32.25
C ALA A 113 -17.03 -7.79 31.68
N SER A 114 -17.83 -7.14 32.52
CA SER A 114 -18.68 -5.98 32.22
C SER A 114 -17.94 -4.68 31.86
N LYS A 115 -16.70 -4.75 31.35
CA LYS A 115 -15.92 -3.61 30.83
C LYS A 115 -15.23 -3.99 29.52
N LYS A 116 -15.61 -3.31 28.42
CA LYS A 116 -14.90 -3.36 27.13
C LYS A 116 -13.48 -2.81 27.32
N ALA A 117 -12.49 -3.68 27.47
CA ALA A 117 -11.09 -3.27 27.55
C ALA A 117 -10.55 -3.07 26.12
N VAL A 118 -10.50 -1.81 25.67
CA VAL A 118 -9.84 -1.44 24.42
C VAL A 118 -8.34 -1.36 24.70
N LYS A 119 -7.58 -2.38 24.30
CA LYS A 119 -6.11 -2.31 24.30
C LYS A 119 -5.66 -1.69 22.97
N GLU A 120 -5.32 -0.41 23.00
CA GLU A 120 -4.65 0.25 21.88
C GLU A 120 -3.15 -0.06 21.92
N GLY A 121 -2.62 -0.63 20.84
CA GLY A 121 -1.20 -0.98 20.76
C GLY A 121 -0.91 -2.37 21.34
N VAL A 122 -1.27 -3.40 20.57
CA VAL A 122 -0.89 -4.78 20.89
C VAL A 122 0.61 -4.93 20.56
N SER A 123 1.39 -5.46 21.50
CA SER A 123 2.79 -5.81 21.24
C SER A 123 2.85 -6.79 20.07
N LYS A 124 3.91 -6.75 19.25
CA LYS A 124 4.03 -7.60 18.05
C LYS A 124 3.81 -9.09 18.37
N ALA A 125 4.26 -9.53 19.55
CA ALA A 125 4.09 -10.89 20.05
C ALA A 125 2.63 -11.25 20.37
N ASP A 126 1.88 -10.34 21.01
CA ASP A 126 0.47 -10.55 21.33
C ASP A 126 -0.41 -10.52 20.07
N ALA A 127 -0.03 -9.70 19.08
CA ALA A 127 -0.71 -9.63 17.79
C ALA A 127 -0.46 -10.91 16.98
N ASP A 128 0.80 -11.38 16.92
CA ASP A 128 1.17 -12.63 16.24
C ASP A 128 0.54 -13.86 16.93
N ALA A 129 0.44 -13.86 18.27
CA ALA A 129 -0.25 -14.91 19.04
C ALA A 129 -1.76 -14.91 18.78
N ALA A 130 -2.41 -13.73 18.75
CA ALA A 130 -3.82 -13.59 18.40
C ALA A 130 -4.08 -14.00 16.95
N LEU A 131 -3.19 -13.63 16.01
CA LEU A 131 -3.29 -14.02 14.60
C LEU A 131 -3.14 -15.54 14.43
N LYS A 132 -2.20 -16.17 15.16
CA LYS A 132 -2.09 -17.64 15.22
C LYS A 132 -3.33 -18.30 15.79
N GLN A 133 -3.87 -17.81 16.91
CA GLN A 133 -5.10 -18.34 17.50
C GLN A 133 -6.31 -18.18 16.57
N LEU A 134 -6.40 -17.09 15.82
CA LEU A 134 -7.45 -16.88 14.82
C LEU A 134 -7.31 -17.83 13.63
N ILE A 135 -6.09 -18.11 13.17
CA ILE A 135 -5.81 -19.05 12.08
C ILE A 135 -6.04 -20.51 12.52
N GLU A 136 -5.56 -20.90 13.71
CA GLU A 136 -5.73 -22.26 14.27
C GLU A 136 -7.19 -22.57 14.60
N ALA A 137 -7.97 -21.57 15.00
CA ALA A 137 -9.41 -21.73 15.19
C ALA A 137 -10.18 -21.81 13.85
N GLY A 138 -9.54 -21.49 12.70
CA GLY A 138 -10.09 -21.63 11.34
C GLY A 138 -10.85 -20.41 10.83
N ALA A 139 -10.47 -19.18 11.22
CA ALA A 139 -11.27 -17.97 11.03
C ALA A 139 -11.72 -17.81 9.57
N SER A 140 -13.03 -17.89 9.36
CA SER A 140 -13.66 -17.61 8.07
C SER A 140 -13.91 -16.11 7.98
N ALA A 141 -13.22 -15.43 7.08
CA ALA A 141 -13.64 -14.11 6.64
C ALA A 141 -14.92 -14.30 5.83
N GLU A 142 -16.09 -14.13 6.45
CA GLU A 142 -17.34 -14.04 5.71
C GLU A 142 -17.32 -12.73 4.91
N LEU A 143 -16.94 -12.86 3.63
CA LEU A 143 -17.26 -11.90 2.59
C LEU A 143 -18.80 -11.85 2.49
N LYS A 144 -19.39 -10.72 2.88
CA LYS A 144 -20.75 -10.37 2.44
C LYS A 144 -20.73 -9.93 0.98
#